data_AF-A0A645FC20-F1
#
_entry.id   AF-A0A645FC20-F1
#
_cell.length_a   1.000
_cell.length_b   1.000
_cell.length_c   1.000
_cell.angle_alpha   90.00
_cell.angle_beta   90.00
_cell.angle_gamma   90.00
#
_symmetry.space_group_name_H-M   'P 1'
#
loop_
_entity.id
_entity.type
_entity.pdbx_description
1 polymer ?
#
loop_
_entity_poly.entity_id
_entity_poly.type
_entity_poly.pdbx_seq_one_letter_code
_entity_poly.pdbx_strand_id
1 'polypeptide(L)'
;MNSVVINIVGNIIAFTPFAFFLPLFFKKLRSFSRFLLAMICIVSTVELLQFVLLAGSCDIDDVILNVGGSCMAYGILHIGFFSRIIEKITLLQYRNERKFPRISEHN
;
A
#
# COMPACT_ATOMS: atom_id res chain seq x y z
N MET A 1 3.36 28.80 -6.74
CA MET A 1 4.18 27.57 -6.80
C MET A 1 3.29 26.47 -7.35
N ASN A 2 3.71 25.75 -8.41
CA ASN A 2 2.84 24.90 -9.23
C ASN A 2 2.00 23.92 -8.39
N SER A 3 0.69 24.18 -8.31
CA SER A 3 -0.28 23.33 -7.60
C SER A 3 -0.20 21.86 -8.03
N VAL A 4 0.18 21.62 -9.28
CA VAL A 4 0.42 20.29 -9.86
C VAL A 4 1.53 19.51 -9.12
N VAL A 5 2.63 20.16 -8.76
CA VAL A 5 3.74 19.49 -8.07
C VAL A 5 3.35 19.13 -6.64
N ILE A 6 2.59 20.00 -5.96
CA ILE A 6 2.09 19.73 -4.61
C ILE A 6 1.09 18.57 -4.62
N ASN A 7 0.21 18.49 -5.63
CA ASN A 7 -0.72 17.38 -5.76
C ASN A 7 0.04 16.07 -6.00
N ILE A 8 0.96 16.03 -6.97
CA ILE A 8 1.78 14.85 -7.27
C ILE A 8 2.58 14.38 -6.06
N VAL A 9 3.25 15.31 -5.37
CA VAL A 9 4.08 14.97 -4.20
C VAL A 9 3.21 14.54 -3.01
N GLY A 10 2.10 15.23 -2.75
CA GLY A 10 1.16 14.89 -1.68
C GLY A 10 0.58 13.49 -1.88
N ASN A 11 0.18 13.19 -3.11
CA ASN A 11 -0.34 11.90 -3.55
C ASN A 11 0.71 10.77 -3.34
N ILE A 12 1.93 10.92 -3.86
CA ILE A 12 3.00 9.92 -3.65
C ILE A 12 3.34 9.72 -2.17
N ILE A 13 3.45 10.80 -1.38
CA ILE A 13 3.76 10.71 0.04
C ILE A 13 2.62 10.02 0.81
N ALA A 14 1.36 10.27 0.45
CA ALA A 14 0.21 9.67 1.11
C ALA A 14 0.14 8.14 0.90
N PHE A 15 0.50 7.64 -0.29
CA PHE A 15 0.38 6.21 -0.61
C PHE A 15 1.66 5.39 -0.39
N THR A 16 2.82 6.03 -0.24
CA THR A 16 4.08 5.34 0.07
C THR A 16 4.02 4.49 1.37
N PRO A 17 3.42 4.96 2.49
CA PRO A 17 3.22 4.14 3.68
C PRO A 17 2.36 2.91 3.39
N PHE A 18 1.29 3.06 2.61
CA PHE A 18 0.44 1.92 2.22
C PHE A 18 1.24 0.92 1.39
N ALA A 19 2.07 1.37 0.46
CA ALA A 19 2.94 0.49 -0.33
C ALA A 19 3.89 -0.35 0.54
N PHE A 20 4.36 0.20 1.67
CA PHE A 20 5.21 -0.49 2.64
C PHE A 20 4.43 -1.42 3.57
N PHE A 21 3.35 -0.91 4.17
CA PHE A 21 2.67 -1.58 5.28
C PHE A 21 1.66 -2.63 4.82
N LEU A 22 0.98 -2.46 3.67
CA LEU A 22 0.01 -3.47 3.18
C LEU A 22 0.60 -4.88 3.07
N PRO A 23 1.74 -5.10 2.38
CA PRO A 23 2.33 -6.44 2.27
C PRO A 23 2.87 -6.98 3.60
N LEU A 24 3.20 -6.11 4.55
CA LEU A 24 3.63 -6.49 5.91
C LEU A 24 2.45 -6.97 6.76
N PHE A 25 1.33 -6.25 6.77
CA PHE A 25 0.14 -6.63 7.54
C PHE A 25 -0.60 -7.81 6.90
N PHE A 26 -0.74 -7.82 5.59
CA PHE A 26 -1.52 -8.82 4.87
C PHE A 26 -0.61 -9.73 4.06
N LYS A 27 -0.40 -10.94 4.58
CA LYS A 27 0.40 -11.98 3.90
C LYS A 27 -0.08 -12.26 2.48
N LYS A 28 -1.39 -12.10 2.21
CA LYS A 28 -2.00 -12.27 0.88
C LYS A 28 -1.60 -11.18 -0.11
N LEU A 29 -1.23 -9.99 0.35
CA LEU A 29 -0.83 -8.85 -0.49
C LEU A 29 0.68 -8.83 -0.80
N ARG A 30 1.45 -9.85 -0.39
CA ARG A 30 2.85 -10.04 -0.83
C ARG A 30 2.99 -10.52 -2.28
N SER A 31 1.89 -10.91 -2.91
CA SER A 31 1.88 -11.18 -4.35
C SER A 31 1.67 -9.85 -5.08
N PHE A 32 2.56 -9.52 -6.00
CA PHE A 32 2.51 -8.25 -6.74
C PHE A 32 1.15 -8.01 -7.38
N SER A 33 0.51 -9.03 -7.97
CA SER A 33 -0.83 -8.89 -8.57
C SER A 33 -1.91 -8.54 -7.54
N ARG A 34 -1.84 -9.12 -6.34
CA ARG A 34 -2.79 -8.83 -5.25
C ARG A 34 -2.52 -7.46 -4.63
N PHE A 35 -1.26 -7.08 -4.49
CA PHE A 35 -0.85 -5.75 -4.10
C PHE A 35 -1.38 -4.70 -5.08
N LEU A 36 -1.16 -4.91 -6.38
CA LEU A 36 -1.60 -4.01 -7.45
C LEU A 36 -3.12 -3.82 -7.42
N LEU A 37 -3.88 -4.91 -7.35
CA LEU A 37 -5.34 -4.83 -7.28
C LEU A 37 -5.79 -4.07 -6.02
N ALA A 38 -5.18 -4.34 -4.87
CA ALA A 38 -5.50 -3.63 -3.64
C ALA A 38 -5.20 -2.13 -3.73
N MET A 39 -4.07 -1.75 -4.32
CA MET A 39 -3.70 -0.34 -4.50
C MET A 39 -4.64 0.36 -5.47
N ILE A 40 -5.04 -0.28 -6.58
CA ILE A 40 -6.06 0.26 -7.49
C ILE A 40 -7.35 0.53 -6.72
N CYS A 41 -7.85 -0.46 -5.96
CA CYS A 41 -9.08 -0.29 -5.18
C CYS A 41 -8.97 0.82 -4.13
N ILE A 42 -7.88 0.88 -3.38
CA ILE A 42 -7.65 1.90 -2.32
C ILE A 42 -7.58 3.29 -2.95
N VAL A 43 -6.74 3.48 -3.96
CA VAL A 43 -6.55 4.77 -4.61
C VAL A 43 -7.84 5.23 -5.27
N SER A 44 -8.54 4.37 -6.03
CA SER A 44 -9.85 4.72 -6.59
C SER A 44 -10.86 5.09 -5.51
N THR A 45 -10.84 4.43 -4.35
CA THR A 45 -11.73 4.78 -3.24
C THR A 45 -11.39 6.15 -2.66
N VAL A 46 -10.10 6.48 -2.53
CA VAL A 46 -9.67 7.79 -2.03
C VAL A 46 -10.06 8.92 -2.98
N GLU A 47 -9.84 8.75 -4.29
CA GLU A 47 -10.26 9.73 -5.31
C GLU A 47 -11.78 9.93 -5.31
N LEU A 48 -12.54 8.83 -5.21
CA LEU A 48 -14.00 8.90 -5.08
C LEU A 48 -14.44 9.64 -3.81
N LEU A 49 -13.76 9.42 -2.68
CA LEU A 49 -14.06 10.13 -1.44
C LEU A 49 -13.69 11.62 -1.55
N GLN A 50 -12.56 11.96 -2.16
CA GLN A 50 -12.17 13.35 -2.39
C GLN A 50 -13.21 14.08 -3.26
N PHE A 51 -13.76 13.39 -4.26
CA PHE A 51 -14.85 13.92 -5.09
C PHE A 51 -16.16 14.10 -4.32
N VAL A 52 -16.60 13.06 -3.59
CA VAL A 52 -17.86 13.11 -2.80
C VAL A 52 -17.79 14.14 -1.67
N LEU A 53 -16.63 14.29 -1.04
CA LEU A 53 -16.40 15.25 0.05
C LEU A 53 -16.06 16.66 -0.44
N LEU A 54 -16.06 16.90 -1.76
CA LEU A 54 -15.68 18.17 -2.38
C LEU A 54 -14.26 18.64 -1.97
N ALA A 55 -13.41 17.71 -1.57
CA ALA A 55 -12.02 17.96 -1.19
C ALA A 55 -11.08 17.96 -2.41
N GLY A 56 -11.53 17.44 -3.56
CA GLY A 56 -10.79 17.40 -4.83
C GLY A 56 -11.68 16.97 -6.00
N SER A 57 -11.07 16.85 -7.18
CA SER A 57 -11.68 16.25 -8.38
C SER A 57 -11.34 14.77 -8.46
N CYS A 58 -12.25 13.97 -9.05
CA CYS A 58 -11.94 12.57 -9.37
C CYS A 58 -11.19 12.53 -10.69
N ASP A 59 -9.86 12.41 -10.65
CA ASP A 59 -9.00 12.42 -11.84
C ASP A 59 -8.33 11.06 -12.05
N ILE A 60 -8.45 10.51 -13.27
CA ILE A 60 -7.84 9.22 -13.62
C ILE A 60 -6.31 9.28 -13.61
N ASP A 61 -5.75 10.45 -13.93
CA ASP A 61 -4.31 10.68 -13.93
C ASP A 61 -3.72 10.53 -12.53
N ASP A 62 -4.45 10.97 -11.50
CA ASP A 62 -4.04 10.80 -10.10
C ASP A 62 -4.09 9.33 -9.69
N VAL A 63 -5.10 8.57 -10.15
CA VAL A 63 -5.15 7.12 -9.91
C VAL A 63 -3.92 6.43 -10.51
N ILE A 64 -3.59 6.72 -11.77
CA ILE A 64 -2.45 6.13 -12.47
C ILE A 64 -1.15 6.50 -11.77
N LEU A 65 -0.97 7.76 -11.41
CA LEU A 65 0.23 8.27 -10.76
C LEU A 65 0.42 7.64 -9.37
N ASN A 66 -0.64 7.52 -8.59
CA ASN A 66 -0.62 6.93 -7.25
C ASN A 66 -0.36 5.42 -7.25
N VAL A 67 -1.00 4.70 -8.16
CA VAL A 67 -0.77 3.26 -8.34
C VAL A 67 0.66 3.03 -8.85
N GLY A 68 1.12 3.82 -9.82
CA GLY A 68 2.48 3.76 -10.37
C GLY A 68 3.56 4.02 -9.31
N GLY A 69 3.41 5.09 -8.53
CA GLY A 69 4.31 5.43 -7.43
C GLY A 69 4.36 4.33 -6.35
N SER A 70 3.19 3.75 -6.03
CA SER A 70 3.09 2.64 -5.08
C SER A 70 3.79 1.36 -5.59
N CYS A 71 3.69 1.07 -6.89
CA CYS A 71 4.42 -0.03 -7.52
C CYS A 71 5.93 0.19 -7.52
N MET A 72 6.40 1.42 -7.78
CA MET A 72 7.81 1.76 -7.67
C MET A 72 8.33 1.59 -6.24
N ALA A 73 7.59 2.08 -5.25
CA ALA A 73 7.91 1.89 -3.83
C ALA A 73 7.97 0.40 -3.45
N TYR A 74 6.99 -0.40 -3.89
CA TYR A 74 6.98 -1.85 -3.69
C TYR A 74 8.21 -2.53 -4.30
N GLY A 75 8.62 -2.12 -5.50
CA GLY A 75 9.85 -2.60 -6.15
C GLY A 75 11.12 -2.25 -5.37
N ILE A 76 11.22 -1.02 -4.86
CA ILE A 76 12.35 -0.57 -4.03
C ILE A 76 12.48 -1.44 -2.77
N LEU A 77 11.36 -1.87 -2.18
CA LEU A 77 11.39 -2.77 -1.01
C LEU A 77 11.95 -4.15 -1.28
N HIS A 78 11.96 -4.57 -2.55
CA HIS A 78 12.55 -5.84 -2.97
C HIS A 78 14.04 -5.71 -3.31
N ILE A 79 14.62 -4.51 -3.27
CA ILE A 79 16.07 -4.30 -3.37
C ILE A 79 16.72 -4.84 -2.09
N GLY A 80 17.77 -5.64 -2.25
CA GLY A 80 18.30 -6.55 -1.22
C GLY A 80 18.63 -5.96 0.17
N PHE A 81 18.83 -4.65 0.28
CA PHE A 81 18.99 -3.96 1.56
C PHE A 81 17.68 -3.96 2.39
N PHE A 82 16.55 -3.59 1.77
CA PHE A 82 15.25 -3.54 2.41
C PHE A 82 14.61 -4.92 2.55
N SER A 83 14.85 -5.81 1.60
CA SER A 83 14.35 -7.20 1.64
C SER A 83 14.73 -7.91 2.94
N ARG A 84 15.95 -7.68 3.46
CA ARG A 84 16.40 -8.27 4.73
C ARG A 84 15.64 -7.76 5.95
N ILE A 85 15.25 -6.49 5.94
CA ILE A 85 14.46 -5.88 7.02
C ILE A 85 13.03 -6.42 6.97
N ILE A 86 12.41 -6.41 5.78
CA ILE A 86 11.07 -6.95 5.56
C ILE A 86 11.01 -8.43 5.93
N GLU A 87 12.02 -9.22 5.54
CA GLU A 87 12.09 -10.64 5.88
C GLU A 87 12.16 -10.86 7.39
N LYS A 88 13.01 -10.11 8.11
CA LYS A 88 13.06 -10.17 9.58
C LYS A 88 11.72 -9.83 10.23
N ILE A 89 11.08 -8.74 9.81
CA ILE A 89 9.78 -8.32 10.36
C ILE A 89 8.70 -9.36 10.05
N THR A 90 8.67 -9.85 8.81
CA THR A 90 7.74 -10.88 8.36
C THR A 90 7.92 -12.18 9.13
N LEU A 91 9.17 -12.60 9.37
CA LEU A 91 9.50 -13.78 10.17
C LEU A 91 9.14 -13.57 11.65
N LEU A 92 9.28 -12.37 12.20
CA LEU A 92 8.84 -12.04 13.56
C LEU A 92 7.31 -12.15 13.68
N GLN A 93 6.54 -11.63 12.71
CA GLN A 93 5.08 -11.82 12.67
C GLN A 93 4.72 -13.30 12.54
N TYR A 94 5.37 -14.04 11.64
CA TYR A 94 5.12 -15.47 11.47
C TYR A 94 5.43 -16.27 12.76
N ARG A 95 6.55 -15.98 13.42
CA ARG A 95 6.94 -16.58 14.69
C ARG A 95 5.94 -16.26 15.81
N ASN A 96 5.43 -15.02 15.85
CA ASN A 96 4.47 -14.60 16.86
C ASN A 96 3.11 -15.30 16.70
N GLU A 97 2.59 -15.43 15.48
CA GLU A 97 1.33 -16.16 15.22
C GLU A 97 1.43 -17.65 15.53
N ARG A 98 2.61 -18.26 15.38
CA ARG A 98 2.82 -19.66 15.81
C ARG A 98 2.88 -19.83 17.33
N LYS A 99 3.23 -18.79 18.07
CA LYS A 99 3.30 -18.81 19.54
C LYS A 99 1.93 -18.64 20.19
N PHE A 100 0.97 -18.06 19.46
CA PHE A 100 -0.43 -17.91 19.84
C PHE A 100 -1.31 -18.40 18.69
N PRO A 101 -1.45 -19.73 18.49
CA PRO A 101 -2.43 -20.24 17.53
C PRO A 101 -3.79 -19.69 17.94
N ARG A 102 -4.43 -18.90 17.05
CA ARG A 102 -5.81 -18.49 17.25
C ARG A 102 -6.60 -19.76 17.43
N ILE A 103 -7.09 -19.98 18.64
CA ILE A 103 -7.98 -21.07 18.96
C ILE A 103 -9.15 -20.88 18.00
N SER A 104 -9.28 -21.81 17.07
CA SER A 104 -10.32 -21.80 16.05
C SER A 104 -11.66 -21.72 16.75
N GLU A 105 -12.37 -20.61 16.59
CA GLU A 105 -13.81 -20.57 16.81
C GLU A 105 -14.42 -21.49 15.76
N HIS A 106 -14.57 -22.75 16.16
CA HIS A 106 -15.53 -23.66 15.58
C HIS A 106 -16.82 -23.43 16.36
N ASN A 107 -17.77 -22.76 15.72
CA ASN A 107 -19.21 -22.94 15.90
C ASN A 107 -19.91 -22.45 14.64
#